data_AF-A0A849WXK0-F1
#
_entry.id   AF-A0A849WXK0-F1
#
_cell.length_a   1.000
_cell.length_b   1.000
_cell.length_c   1.000
_cell.angle_alpha   90.00
_cell.angle_beta   90.00
_cell.angle_gamma   90.00
#
_symmetry.space_group_name_H-M   'P 1'
#
loop_
_entity.id
_entity.type
_entity.pdbx_description
1 polymer ?
#
loop_
_entity_poly.entity_id
_entity_poly.type
_entity_poly.pdbx_seq_one_letter_code
_entity_poly.pdbx_strand_id
1 'polypeptide(L)'
;MKKKSTSKPGDDDEMPEFDFSKATPARKWSNNLKVIKTVRLDLDVLGWLETEGRKNGMGYQTFLNWTLRQCMTGQNNLEARVKKLEEAVFRKK
;
A
#
# COMPACT_ATOMS: atom_id res chain seq x y z
N MET A 1 14.18 78.49 -8.49
CA MET A 1 13.23 77.39 -8.24
C MET A 1 13.81 76.10 -8.82
N LYS A 2 14.35 75.20 -7.99
CA LYS A 2 14.84 73.87 -8.40
C LYS A 2 14.03 72.81 -7.64
N LYS A 3 13.31 71.97 -8.37
CA LYS A 3 12.41 70.93 -7.84
C LYS A 3 13.24 69.81 -7.20
N LYS A 4 12.90 69.41 -5.97
CA LYS A 4 13.42 68.22 -5.29
C LYS A 4 12.91 66.97 -6.02
N SER A 5 13.82 66.14 -6.50
CA SER A 5 13.54 64.78 -6.94
C SER A 5 13.46 63.86 -5.72
N THR A 6 12.26 63.43 -5.36
CA THR A 6 12.05 62.33 -4.43
C THR A 6 12.06 61.02 -5.23
N SER A 7 13.14 60.24 -5.10
CA SER A 7 13.20 58.85 -5.55
C SER A 7 12.29 58.01 -4.66
N LYS A 8 11.22 57.45 -5.24
CA LYS A 8 10.44 56.37 -4.60
C LYS A 8 11.23 55.07 -4.70
N PRO A 9 11.31 54.24 -3.65
CA PRO A 9 11.73 52.86 -3.79
C PRO A 9 10.59 52.07 -4.45
N GLY A 10 10.89 51.35 -5.53
CA GLY A 10 9.96 50.40 -6.14
C GLY A 10 10.03 49.10 -5.36
N ASP A 11 8.95 48.78 -4.65
CA ASP A 11 8.73 47.48 -4.00
C ASP A 11 7.88 46.62 -4.96
N ASP A 12 8.53 46.06 -5.98
CA ASP A 12 7.99 44.99 -6.81
C ASP A 12 9.01 43.83 -6.77
N ASP A 13 9.13 43.17 -5.60
CA ASP A 13 9.88 41.92 -5.45
C ASP A 13 9.16 40.81 -6.23
N GLU A 14 9.39 40.76 -7.55
CA GLU A 14 9.10 39.59 -8.36
C GLU A 14 10.04 38.45 -7.90
N MET A 15 9.51 37.58 -7.04
CA MET A 15 10.18 36.34 -6.67
C MET A 15 10.47 35.54 -7.95
N PRO A 16 11.72 35.10 -8.19
CA PRO A 16 12.05 34.36 -9.40
C PRO A 16 11.18 33.11 -9.51
N GLU A 17 10.55 32.94 -10.67
CA GLU A 17 9.73 31.78 -11.00
C GLU A 17 10.50 30.49 -10.72
N PHE A 18 9.99 29.67 -9.81
CA PHE A 18 10.69 28.47 -9.38
C PHE A 18 10.65 27.41 -10.49
N ASP A 19 11.80 27.14 -11.10
CA ASP A 19 11.93 26.19 -12.19
C ASP A 19 11.84 24.72 -11.69
N PHE A 20 10.68 24.10 -11.90
CA PHE A 20 10.45 22.68 -11.61
C PHE A 20 10.96 21.73 -12.70
N SER A 21 11.66 22.19 -13.74
CA SER A 21 12.23 21.37 -14.83
C SER A 21 13.11 20.21 -14.33
N LYS A 22 13.81 20.42 -13.20
CA LYS A 22 14.67 19.40 -12.57
C LYS A 22 13.97 18.62 -11.46
N ALA A 23 12.68 18.84 -11.24
CA ALA A 23 11.94 18.11 -10.23
C ALA A 23 11.83 16.64 -10.65
N THR A 24 12.42 15.74 -9.87
CA THR A 24 12.17 14.31 -10.04
C THR A 24 10.68 14.04 -9.83
N PRO A 25 9.99 13.37 -10.75
CA PRO A 25 8.59 13.04 -10.57
C PRO A 25 8.42 12.27 -9.27
N ALA A 26 7.42 12.64 -8.47
CA ALA A 26 7.13 11.96 -7.22
C ALA A 26 7.06 10.46 -7.48
N ARG A 27 7.91 9.69 -6.77
CA ARG A 27 7.94 8.23 -6.87
C ARG A 27 6.51 7.75 -6.71
N LYS A 28 5.93 7.16 -7.77
CA LYS A 28 4.59 6.57 -7.71
C LYS A 28 4.56 5.71 -6.46
N TRP A 29 3.68 6.04 -5.52
CA TRP A 29 3.54 5.32 -4.27
C TRP A 29 3.17 3.89 -4.64
N SER A 30 4.16 3.01 -4.72
CA SER A 30 3.93 1.66 -5.19
C SER A 30 2.95 1.02 -4.21
N ASN A 31 1.95 0.31 -4.72
CA ASN A 31 0.99 -0.49 -3.94
C ASN A 31 1.65 -1.58 -3.04
N ASN A 32 2.98 -1.59 -2.96
CA ASN A 32 3.83 -2.46 -2.15
C ASN A 32 4.35 -1.79 -0.86
N LEU A 33 3.72 -0.72 -0.39
CA LEU A 33 4.07 -0.18 0.93
C LEU A 33 3.62 -1.16 2.02
N LYS A 34 4.57 -1.75 2.75
CA LYS A 34 4.27 -2.56 3.92
C LYS A 34 3.80 -1.66 5.05
N VAL A 35 2.55 -1.82 5.45
CA VAL A 35 1.98 -1.11 6.60
C VAL A 35 2.18 -1.96 7.85
N ILE A 36 2.75 -1.36 8.89
CA ILE A 36 2.87 -2.00 10.21
C ILE A 36 1.55 -1.80 10.95
N LYS A 37 0.96 -2.89 11.45
CA LYS A 37 -0.24 -2.89 12.27
C LYS A 37 0.02 -3.73 13.51
N THR A 38 -0.46 -3.26 14.66
CA THR A 38 -0.45 -4.02 15.90
C THR A 38 -1.75 -4.78 16.03
N VAL A 39 -1.68 -6.09 16.25
CA VAL A 39 -2.82 -6.97 16.49
C VAL A 39 -2.59 -7.74 17.78
N ARG A 40 -3.65 -8.02 18.53
CA ARG A 40 -3.58 -8.93 19.67
C ARG A 40 -3.86 -10.34 19.15
N LEU A 41 -2.98 -11.28 19.49
CA LEU A 41 -3.11 -12.69 19.16
C LEU A 41 -3.13 -13.49 20.45
N ASP A 42 -3.91 -14.57 20.46
CA ASP A 42 -3.90 -15.53 21.54
C ASP A 42 -2.57 -16.29 21.55
N LEU A 43 -2.18 -16.77 22.74
CA LEU A 43 -0.87 -17.39 22.97
C LEU A 43 -0.68 -18.68 22.16
N ASP A 44 -1.75 -19.46 22.03
CA ASP A 44 -1.79 -20.70 21.24
C ASP A 44 -1.62 -20.41 19.74
N VAL A 45 -2.29 -19.38 19.22
CA VAL A 45 -2.17 -18.94 17.83
C VAL A 45 -0.75 -18.47 17.52
N LEU A 46 -0.12 -17.72 18.43
CA LEU A 46 1.27 -17.30 18.28
C LEU A 46 2.22 -18.50 18.24
N GLY A 47 2.08 -19.44 19.17
CA GLY A 47 2.90 -20.65 19.20
C GLY A 47 2.74 -21.52 17.94
N TRP A 48 1.53 -21.60 17.41
CA TRP A 48 1.27 -22.28 16.14
C TRP A 48 1.97 -21.56 14.96
N LEU A 49 1.86 -20.23 14.86
CA LEU A 49 2.50 -19.44 13.80
C LEU A 49 4.03 -19.56 13.81
N GLU A 50 4.65 -19.58 14.98
CA GLU A 50 6.11 -19.75 15.11
C GLU A 50 6.56 -21.16 14.70
N THR A 51 5.80 -22.17 15.11
CA THR A 51 6.09 -23.57 14.78
C THR A 51 5.94 -23.82 13.28
N GLU A 52 4.83 -23.41 12.70
CA GLU A 52 4.57 -23.59 11.27
C GLU A 52 5.47 -22.71 10.40
N GLY A 53 5.75 -21.47 10.83
CA GLY A 53 6.77 -20.65 10.19
C GLY A 53 8.10 -21.38 10.11
N ARG A 54 8.60 -21.88 11.25
CA ARG A 54 9.88 -22.61 11.30
C ARG A 54 9.88 -23.86 10.41
N LYS A 55 8.81 -24.65 10.42
CA LYS A 55 8.68 -25.82 9.54
C LYS A 55 8.77 -25.47 8.07
N ASN A 56 8.23 -24.32 7.67
CA ASN A 56 8.26 -23.81 6.30
C ASN A 56 9.52 -22.96 5.99
N GLY A 57 10.48 -22.87 6.92
CA GLY A 57 11.69 -22.05 6.75
C GLY A 57 11.44 -20.54 6.76
N MET A 58 10.34 -20.09 7.34
CA MET A 58 9.90 -18.68 7.39
C MET A 58 9.79 -18.17 8.83
N GLY A 59 9.93 -16.86 9.04
CA GLY A 59 9.57 -16.23 10.31
C GLY A 59 8.06 -16.17 10.51
N TYR A 60 7.59 -16.09 11.77
CA TYR A 60 6.15 -16.06 12.10
C TYR A 60 5.40 -14.95 11.34
N GLN A 61 6.01 -13.76 11.20
CA GLN A 61 5.38 -12.62 10.52
C GLN A 61 5.21 -12.85 9.01
N THR A 62 6.21 -13.48 8.38
CA THR A 62 6.15 -13.84 6.96
C THR A 62 5.10 -14.92 6.74
N PHE A 63 5.08 -15.93 7.63
CA PHE A 63 4.09 -17.00 7.58
C PHE A 63 2.67 -16.47 7.81
N LEU A 64 2.45 -15.59 8.79
CA LEU A 64 1.17 -14.92 9.02
C LEU A 64 0.68 -14.19 7.78
N ASN A 65 1.53 -13.34 7.18
CA ASN A 65 1.17 -12.62 5.96
C ASN A 65 0.87 -13.56 4.78
N TRP A 66 1.64 -14.65 4.65
CA TRP A 66 1.41 -15.64 3.61
C TRP A 66 0.07 -16.36 3.83
N THR A 67 -0.21 -16.82 5.04
CA THR A 67 -1.47 -17.50 5.41
C THR A 67 -2.67 -16.59 5.16
N LEU A 68 -2.61 -15.33 5.59
CA LEU A 68 -3.69 -14.36 5.33
C LEU A 68 -3.94 -14.16 3.83
N ARG A 69 -2.88 -14.12 3.01
CA ARG A 69 -3.02 -14.06 1.54
C ARG A 69 -3.65 -15.31 0.99
N GLN A 70 -3.26 -16.49 1.46
CA GLN A 70 -3.87 -17.77 1.05
C GLN A 70 -5.35 -17.80 1.40
N CYS A 71 -5.75 -17.33 2.58
CA CYS A 71 -7.15 -17.23 2.97
C CYS A 71 -7.93 -16.29 2.04
N MET A 72 -7.38 -15.11 1.74
CA MET A 72 -8.00 -14.15 0.81
C MET A 72 -8.17 -14.72 -0.61
N THR A 73 -7.15 -15.40 -1.14
CA THR A 73 -7.22 -15.99 -2.48
C THR A 73 -8.03 -17.28 -2.52
N GLY A 74 -8.00 -18.05 -1.43
CA GLY A 74 -8.65 -19.36 -1.30
C GLY A 74 -10.17 -19.25 -1.19
N GLN A 75 -10.70 -18.25 -0.48
CA GLN A 75 -12.14 -17.99 -0.44
C GLN A 75 -12.70 -17.65 -1.83
N ASN A 76 -12.00 -16.80 -2.57
CA ASN A 76 -12.40 -16.43 -3.94
C ASN A 76 -12.38 -17.62 -4.92
N ASN A 77 -11.50 -18.60 -4.70
CA ASN A 77 -11.38 -19.77 -5.56
C ASN A 77 -12.39 -20.87 -5.20
N LEU A 78 -12.71 -21.05 -3.92
CA LEU A 78 -13.68 -22.06 -3.49
C LEU A 78 -15.08 -21.75 -3.99
N GLU A 79 -15.54 -20.50 -3.83
CA GLU A 79 -16.85 -20.07 -4.34
C GLU A 79 -16.91 -20.15 -5.87
N ALA A 80 -15.86 -19.71 -6.57
CA ALA A 80 -15.79 -19.80 -8.02
C ALA A 80 -15.77 -21.27 -8.52
N ARG A 81 -15.10 -22.17 -7.79
CA ARG A 81 -15.08 -23.61 -8.08
C ARG A 81 -16.43 -24.27 -7.81
N VAL A 82 -17.09 -23.93 -6.70
CA VAL A 82 -18.43 -24.43 -6.36
C VAL A 82 -19.43 -23.97 -7.40
N LYS A 83 -19.43 -22.68 -7.76
CA LYS A 83 -20.29 -22.14 -8.83
C LYS A 83 -20.08 -22.86 -10.16
N LYS A 84 -18.83 -23.12 -10.55
CA LYS A 84 -18.52 -23.88 -11.78
C LYS A 84 -19.03 -25.32 -11.73
N LEU A 85 -18.98 -25.96 -10.56
CA LEU A 85 -19.51 -27.31 -10.35
C LEU A 85 -21.03 -27.31 -10.36
N GLU A 86 -21.68 -26.34 -9.73
CA GLU A 86 -23.14 -26.14 -9.77
C GLU A 86 -23.62 -25.91 -11.20
N GLU A 87 -22.99 -25.02 -11.97
CA GLU A 87 -23.32 -24.81 -13.38
C GLU A 87 -23.11 -26.06 -14.23
N ALA A 88 -22.12 -26.91 -13.92
CA ALA A 88 -21.86 -28.15 -14.63
C ALA A 88 -22.85 -29.28 -14.27
N VAL A 89 -23.29 -29.34 -13.01
CA VAL A 89 -24.22 -30.36 -12.50
C VAL A 89 -25.68 -30.00 -12.81
N PHE A 90 -26.04 -28.71 -12.72
CA PHE A 90 -27.39 -28.22 -12.98
C PHE A 90 -27.62 -27.80 -14.45
N ARG A 91 -26.61 -27.83 -15.34
CA ARG A 91 -26.81 -27.81 -16.81
C ARG A 91 -27.38 -29.14 -17.33
N LYS A 92 -28.55 -29.54 -16.85
CA LYS A 92 -29.45 -30.45 -17.57
C LYS A 92 -30.81 -30.53 -16.87
N LYS A 93 -31.67 -29.58 -17.19
CA LYS A 93 -33.03 -29.86 -17.66
C LYS A 93 -33.56 -28.69 -18.47
#